data_AF-A0A1Y3WXD3-F1
#
_entry.id   AF-A0A1Y3WXD3-F1
#
_cell.length_a   1.000
_cell.length_b   1.000
_cell.length_c   1.000
_cell.angle_alpha   90.00
_cell.angle_beta   90.00
_cell.angle_gamma   90.00
#
_symmetry.space_group_name_H-M   'P 1'
#
loop_
_entity.id
_entity.type
_entity.pdbx_description
1 polymer ?
#
loop_
_entity_poly.entity_id
_entity_poly.type
_entity_poly.pdbx_seq_one_letter_code
_entity_poly.pdbx_strand_id
1 'polypeptide(L)'
;MGFSQEMSETRTSVAQLASWCLTVALHQEFGIGAGRLERLAKALRRIQEENVAAVLSQGTEAAARQREGWIQGKVEMDFPVPLLRAPRTRREKQLRMAGDEAAATAWQIYAAGVIQELRFGPDRLERLRQAGRDNYRQFNQWSSEDGLEVAMERLRRCVHAALQEEVRIVDERSSHYREDAAAMEQDLRAAQAMAHRIQASRVLAVPGISHTDAEKGEIFARCAAETANLWRHR
;
A
#
# COMPACT_ATOMS: atom_id res chain seq x y z
N MET A 1 -21.67 -2.89 -8.35
CA MET A 1 -20.76 -2.73 -7.19
C MET A 1 -21.45 -1.85 -6.15
N GLY A 2 -21.39 -2.22 -4.87
CA GLY A 2 -21.95 -1.41 -3.78
C GLY A 2 -21.05 -0.22 -3.43
N PHE A 3 -21.60 0.86 -2.89
CA PHE A 3 -20.82 2.06 -2.54
C PHE A 3 -19.69 1.77 -1.53
N SER A 4 -19.91 0.86 -0.57
CA SER A 4 -18.88 0.43 0.37
C SER A 4 -17.70 -0.27 -0.30
N GLN A 5 -17.97 -1.07 -1.33
CA GLN A 5 -16.94 -1.74 -2.12
C GLN A 5 -16.11 -0.71 -2.90
N GLU A 6 -16.77 0.24 -3.56
CA GLU A 6 -16.11 1.32 -4.30
C GLU A 6 -15.24 2.21 -3.40
N MET A 7 -15.69 2.51 -2.17
CA MET A 7 -14.85 3.22 -1.20
C MET A 7 -13.60 2.42 -0.83
N SER A 8 -13.72 1.09 -0.65
CA SER A 8 -12.58 0.22 -0.35
C SER A 8 -11.58 0.17 -1.50
N GLU A 9 -12.08 0.05 -2.74
CA GLU A 9 -11.29 0.11 -3.97
C GLU A 9 -10.59 1.47 -4.08
N THR A 10 -11.29 2.57 -3.82
CA THR A 10 -10.71 3.92 -3.82
C THR A 10 -9.58 4.06 -2.80
N ARG A 11 -9.78 3.60 -1.56
CA ARG A 11 -8.73 3.62 -0.53
C ARG A 11 -7.49 2.87 -0.98
N THR A 12 -7.69 1.66 -1.52
CA THR A 12 -6.60 0.79 -1.97
C THR A 12 -5.83 1.42 -3.13
N SER A 13 -6.54 1.88 -4.17
CA SER A 13 -5.93 2.47 -5.36
C SER A 13 -5.16 3.75 -5.04
N VAL A 14 -5.74 4.65 -4.24
CA VAL A 14 -5.09 5.90 -3.86
C VAL A 14 -3.86 5.66 -2.98
N ALA A 15 -3.92 4.75 -2.01
CA ALA A 15 -2.78 4.41 -1.17
C ALA A 15 -1.61 3.80 -1.98
N GLN A 16 -1.91 2.90 -2.92
CA GLN A 16 -0.91 2.31 -3.81
C GLN A 16 -0.27 3.36 -4.71
N LEU A 17 -1.08 4.20 -5.35
CA LEU A 17 -0.59 5.26 -6.23
C LEU A 17 0.30 6.26 -5.48
N ALA A 18 -0.10 6.69 -4.28
CA ALA A 18 0.75 7.52 -3.42
C ALA A 18 2.08 6.84 -3.10
N SER A 19 2.08 5.54 -2.76
CA SER A 19 3.28 4.77 -2.45
C SER A 19 4.23 4.63 -3.66
N TRP A 20 3.70 4.44 -4.86
CA TRP A 20 4.51 4.43 -6.09
C TRP A 20 5.10 5.79 -6.40
N CYS A 21 4.31 6.86 -6.29
CA CYS A 21 4.79 8.23 -6.48
C CYS A 21 5.94 8.57 -5.51
N LEU A 22 5.85 8.13 -4.25
CA LEU A 22 6.90 8.28 -3.24
C LEU A 22 8.15 7.46 -3.56
N THR A 23 7.98 6.24 -4.08
CA THR A 23 9.10 5.38 -4.51
C THR A 23 9.85 6.00 -5.68
N VAL A 24 9.13 6.52 -6.67
CA VAL A 24 9.72 7.25 -7.80
C VAL A 24 10.46 8.49 -7.31
N ALA A 25 9.87 9.26 -6.38
CA ALA A 25 10.49 10.44 -5.80
C ALA A 25 11.78 10.11 -5.04
N LEU A 26 11.82 9.03 -4.25
CA LEU A 26 13.04 8.58 -3.59
C LEU A 26 14.18 8.32 -4.59
N HIS A 27 13.86 7.71 -5.72
CA HIS A 27 14.86 7.44 -6.73
C HIS A 27 15.32 8.72 -7.45
N GLN A 28 14.39 9.50 -7.99
CA GLN A 28 14.70 10.66 -8.83
C GLN A 28 15.31 11.82 -8.04
N GLU A 29 14.78 12.15 -6.87
CA GLU A 29 15.23 13.31 -6.08
C GLU A 29 16.40 13.01 -5.16
N PHE A 30 16.53 11.75 -4.71
CA PHE A 30 17.52 11.39 -3.68
C PHE A 30 18.51 10.31 -4.13
N GLY A 31 18.41 9.83 -5.37
CA GLY A 31 19.31 8.81 -5.92
C GLY A 31 19.26 7.49 -5.15
N ILE A 32 18.13 7.14 -4.53
CA ILE A 32 17.99 5.89 -3.80
C ILE A 32 17.92 4.74 -4.80
N GLY A 33 18.97 3.92 -4.85
CA GLY A 33 19.04 2.76 -5.74
C GLY A 33 18.28 1.53 -5.24
N ALA A 34 18.12 0.56 -6.14
CA ALA A 34 17.34 -0.68 -5.98
C ALA A 34 17.54 -1.39 -4.64
N GLY A 35 18.79 -1.72 -4.26
CA GLY A 35 19.05 -2.45 -3.03
C GLY A 35 18.64 -1.71 -1.75
N ARG A 36 18.61 -0.36 -1.77
CA ARG A 36 18.09 0.44 -0.64
C ARG A 36 16.56 0.51 -0.68
N LEU A 37 15.96 0.60 -1.85
CA LEU A 37 14.50 0.53 -2.02
C LEU A 37 13.95 -0.84 -1.61
N GLU A 38 14.68 -1.93 -1.85
CA GLU A 38 14.27 -3.27 -1.42
C GLU A 38 14.27 -3.42 0.10
N ARG A 39 15.30 -2.88 0.78
CA ARG A 39 15.33 -2.81 2.26
C ARG A 39 14.20 -1.95 2.80
N LEU A 40 13.96 -0.80 2.17
CA LEU A 40 12.82 0.05 2.51
C LEU A 40 11.50 -0.72 2.33
N ALA A 41 11.29 -1.44 1.21
CA ALA A 41 10.09 -2.23 0.99
C ALA A 41 9.87 -3.30 2.07
N LYS A 42 10.94 -3.95 2.55
CA LYS A 42 10.88 -4.88 3.70
C LYS A 42 10.44 -4.16 4.97
N ALA A 43 10.99 -2.99 5.26
CA ALA A 43 10.58 -2.20 6.43
C ALA A 43 9.14 -1.69 6.32
N LEU A 44 8.72 -1.23 5.14
CA LEU A 44 7.35 -0.78 4.89
C LEU A 44 6.34 -1.91 5.11
N ARG A 45 6.65 -3.14 4.69
CA ARG A 45 5.81 -4.31 4.99
C ARG A 45 5.68 -4.55 6.49
N ARG A 46 6.80 -4.55 7.24
CA ARG A 46 6.78 -4.69 8.70
C ARG A 46 5.93 -3.61 9.37
N ILE A 47 6.15 -2.34 9.02
CA ILE A 47 5.42 -1.19 9.59
C ILE A 47 3.93 -1.26 9.23
N GLN A 48 3.59 -1.66 8.00
CA GLN A 48 2.21 -1.89 7.58
C GLN A 48 1.54 -2.99 8.41
N GLU A 49 2.22 -4.11 8.64
CA GLU A 49 1.72 -5.21 9.48
C GLU A 49 1.50 -4.75 10.93
N GLU A 50 2.43 -3.97 11.49
CA GLU A 50 2.27 -3.37 12.83
C GLU A 50 1.07 -2.42 12.89
N ASN A 51 0.90 -1.56 11.88
CA ASN A 51 -0.23 -0.63 11.80
C ASN A 51 -1.57 -1.38 11.68
N VAL A 52 -1.65 -2.41 10.81
CA VAL A 52 -2.86 -3.24 10.67
C VAL A 52 -3.16 -3.97 11.97
N ALA A 53 -2.15 -4.53 12.64
CA ALA A 53 -2.32 -5.18 13.93
C ALA A 53 -2.87 -4.20 14.98
N ALA A 54 -2.38 -2.96 15.02
CA ALA A 54 -2.91 -1.93 15.93
C ALA A 54 -4.35 -1.55 15.62
N VAL A 55 -4.72 -1.39 14.33
CA VAL A 55 -6.10 -1.13 13.92
C VAL A 55 -7.03 -2.25 14.40
N LEU A 56 -6.64 -3.51 14.20
CA LEU A 56 -7.48 -4.67 14.54
C LEU A 56 -7.56 -4.94 16.05
N SER A 57 -6.50 -4.67 16.81
CA SER A 57 -6.44 -4.98 18.24
C SER A 57 -6.87 -3.82 19.15
N GLN A 58 -6.62 -2.57 18.74
CA GLN A 58 -6.77 -1.38 19.59
C GLN A 58 -7.58 -0.26 18.92
N GLY A 59 -7.97 -0.42 17.66
CA GLY A 59 -8.77 0.56 16.91
C GLY A 59 -7.93 1.59 16.14
N THR A 60 -8.63 2.39 15.33
CA THR A 60 -8.01 3.35 14.39
C THR A 60 -7.26 4.49 15.09
N GLU A 61 -7.74 4.97 16.23
CA GLU A 61 -7.08 6.02 17.01
C GLU A 61 -5.74 5.55 17.60
N ALA A 62 -5.67 4.30 18.08
CA ALA A 62 -4.44 3.74 18.60
C ALA A 62 -3.39 3.58 17.48
N ALA A 63 -3.82 3.12 16.31
CA ALA A 63 -2.95 3.06 15.13
C ALA A 63 -2.48 4.46 14.68
N ALA A 64 -3.33 5.48 14.77
CA ALA A 64 -2.93 6.86 14.46
C ALA A 64 -1.85 7.37 15.43
N ARG A 65 -2.03 7.16 16.75
CA ARG A 65 -1.00 7.50 17.76
C ARG A 65 0.30 6.73 17.55
N GLN A 66 0.22 5.47 17.13
CA GLN A 66 1.40 4.67 16.81
C GLN A 66 2.17 5.28 15.62
N ARG A 67 1.47 5.67 14.55
CA ARG A 67 2.08 6.33 13.38
C ARG A 67 2.71 7.68 13.75
N GLU A 68 2.03 8.46 14.58
CA GLU A 68 2.59 9.70 15.12
C GLU A 68 3.87 9.45 15.96
N GLY A 69 3.87 8.41 16.79
CA GLY A 69 5.02 7.97 17.56
C GLY A 69 6.21 7.49 16.72
N TRP A 70 5.97 6.93 15.53
CA TRP A 70 7.04 6.59 14.58
C TRP A 70 7.67 7.81 13.91
N ILE A 71 6.84 8.82 13.61
CA ILE A 71 7.26 10.03 12.89
C ILE A 71 7.86 11.08 13.83
N GLN A 72 7.38 11.14 15.07
CA GLN A 72 7.89 12.02 16.14
C GLN A 72 7.92 13.50 15.72
N GLY A 73 6.87 13.96 15.02
CA GLY A 73 6.75 15.36 14.57
C GLY A 73 7.77 15.79 13.51
N LYS A 74 8.51 14.86 12.89
CA LYS A 74 9.53 15.21 11.88
C LYS A 74 8.95 15.72 10.57
N VAL A 75 7.70 15.41 10.26
CA VAL A 75 7.03 15.84 9.03
C VAL A 75 5.53 15.89 9.22
N GLU A 76 4.86 16.68 8.38
CA GLU A 76 3.41 16.74 8.31
C GLU A 76 2.80 15.36 8.03
N MET A 77 1.74 15.04 8.77
CA MET A 77 1.09 13.72 8.74
C MET A 77 0.16 13.55 7.54
N ASP A 78 -0.35 14.66 7.00
CA ASP A 78 -1.27 14.62 5.88
C ASP A 78 -0.57 14.34 4.56
N PHE A 79 -1.32 13.82 3.59
CA PHE A 79 -0.90 13.75 2.19
C PHE A 79 -2.08 14.16 1.31
N PRO A 80 -2.28 15.47 1.09
CA PRO A 80 -3.40 15.95 0.29
C PRO A 80 -3.18 15.57 -1.17
N VAL A 81 -3.98 14.62 -1.64
CA VAL A 81 -3.89 14.07 -3.00
C VAL A 81 -4.23 15.17 -4.00
N PRO A 82 -3.42 15.41 -5.04
CA PRO A 82 -3.75 16.42 -6.04
C PRO A 82 -5.05 16.10 -6.80
N LEU A 83 -5.81 17.15 -7.15
CA LEU A 83 -7.06 17.05 -7.90
C LEU A 83 -6.92 17.64 -9.31
N LEU A 84 -7.51 16.98 -10.30
CA LEU A 84 -7.74 17.58 -11.63
C LEU A 84 -8.96 18.50 -11.63
N ARG A 85 -10.00 18.11 -10.88
CA ARG A 85 -11.22 18.90 -10.71
C ARG A 85 -11.79 18.74 -9.31
N ALA A 86 -12.54 19.74 -8.88
CA ALA A 86 -13.26 19.68 -7.61
C ALA A 86 -14.39 18.62 -7.65
N PRO A 87 -14.61 17.88 -6.54
CA PRO A 87 -15.74 16.96 -6.42
C PRO A 87 -17.05 17.74 -6.31
N ARG A 88 -18.03 17.38 -7.14
CA ARG A 88 -19.33 18.08 -7.25
C ARG A 88 -20.44 17.39 -6.47
N THR A 89 -20.46 16.05 -6.49
CA THR A 89 -21.53 15.26 -5.86
C THR A 89 -21.14 14.84 -4.43
N ARG A 90 -22.14 14.54 -3.60
CA ARG A 90 -21.90 13.97 -2.25
C ARG A 90 -21.06 12.69 -2.31
N ARG A 91 -21.35 11.84 -3.30
CA ARG A 91 -20.62 10.60 -3.56
C ARG A 91 -19.15 10.87 -3.89
N GLU A 92 -18.87 11.79 -4.82
CA GLU A 92 -17.49 12.20 -5.16
C GLU A 92 -16.74 12.75 -3.93
N LYS A 93 -17.42 13.55 -3.09
CA LYS A 93 -16.83 14.08 -1.85
C LYS A 93 -16.47 12.96 -0.86
N GLN A 94 -17.32 11.95 -0.70
CA GLN A 94 -17.06 10.82 0.20
C GLN A 94 -15.91 9.94 -0.31
N LEU A 95 -15.86 9.65 -1.62
CA LEU A 95 -14.74 8.95 -2.23
C LEU A 95 -13.43 9.73 -2.06
N ARG A 96 -13.50 11.05 -2.21
CA ARG A 96 -12.36 11.94 -1.98
C ARG A 96 -11.85 11.85 -0.54
N MET A 97 -12.73 11.99 0.46
CA MET A 97 -12.35 11.88 1.86
C MET A 97 -11.69 10.53 2.17
N ALA A 98 -12.27 9.44 1.66
CA ALA A 98 -11.72 8.11 1.83
C ALA A 98 -10.33 7.97 1.16
N GLY A 99 -10.16 8.54 -0.04
CA GLY A 99 -8.87 8.57 -0.73
C GLY A 99 -7.80 9.38 0.02
N ASP A 100 -8.13 10.58 0.48
CA ASP A 100 -7.20 11.43 1.24
C ASP A 100 -6.75 10.77 2.56
N GLU A 101 -7.68 10.14 3.28
CA GLU A 101 -7.37 9.38 4.50
C GLU A 101 -6.43 8.20 4.21
N ALA A 102 -6.66 7.48 3.11
CA ALA A 102 -5.82 6.37 2.70
C ALA A 102 -4.43 6.84 2.25
N ALA A 103 -4.34 7.94 1.51
CA ALA A 103 -3.07 8.54 1.09
C ALA A 103 -2.26 9.04 2.28
N ALA A 104 -2.90 9.69 3.25
CA ALA A 104 -2.26 10.14 4.48
C ALA A 104 -1.70 8.95 5.28
N THR A 105 -2.48 7.88 5.43
CA THR A 105 -2.01 6.66 6.11
C THR A 105 -0.82 6.03 5.37
N ALA A 106 -0.89 5.93 4.04
CA ALA A 106 0.20 5.42 3.21
C ALA A 106 1.46 6.27 3.38
N TRP A 107 1.34 7.60 3.32
CA TRP A 107 2.43 8.53 3.56
C TRP A 107 3.06 8.36 4.95
N GLN A 108 2.25 8.23 6.00
CA GLN A 108 2.76 8.09 7.36
C GLN A 108 3.58 6.80 7.53
N ILE A 109 3.10 5.69 6.96
CA ILE A 109 3.83 4.42 6.94
C ILE A 109 5.12 4.56 6.13
N TYR A 110 5.05 5.27 4.99
CA TYR A 110 6.20 5.55 4.14
C TYR A 110 7.27 6.37 4.85
N ALA A 111 6.86 7.47 5.49
CA ALA A 111 7.73 8.35 6.26
C ALA A 111 8.40 7.60 7.41
N ALA A 112 7.64 6.78 8.15
CA ALA A 112 8.18 5.93 9.20
C ALA A 112 9.25 4.96 8.65
N GLY A 113 9.00 4.30 7.52
CA GLY A 113 9.98 3.44 6.86
C GLY A 113 11.23 4.18 6.41
N VAL A 114 11.07 5.37 5.83
CA VAL A 114 12.18 6.21 5.38
C VAL A 114 13.02 6.73 6.55
N ILE A 115 12.41 7.06 7.69
CA ILE A 115 13.12 7.38 8.93
C ILE A 115 13.92 6.16 9.42
N GLN A 116 13.30 4.98 9.41
CA GLN A 116 13.88 3.73 9.92
C GLN A 116 14.95 3.10 9.01
N GLU A 117 14.91 3.29 7.70
CA GLU A 117 15.85 2.65 6.78
C GLU A 117 16.82 3.63 6.12
N LEU A 118 16.36 4.86 5.84
CA LEU A 118 17.14 5.86 5.11
C LEU A 118 17.62 7.02 5.98
N ARG A 119 17.16 7.10 7.24
CA ARG A 119 17.55 8.11 8.24
C ARG A 119 17.31 9.55 7.77
N PHE A 120 16.25 9.78 6.99
CA PHE A 120 15.92 11.15 6.57
C PHE A 120 15.49 11.99 7.78
N GLY A 121 16.01 13.21 7.85
CA GLY A 121 15.53 14.26 8.76
C GLY A 121 14.35 15.05 8.16
N PRO A 122 13.80 16.01 8.92
CA PRO A 122 12.60 16.78 8.54
C PRO A 122 12.63 17.37 7.12
N ASP A 123 13.69 18.11 6.76
CA ASP A 123 13.77 18.76 5.45
C ASP A 123 13.73 17.77 4.29
N ARG A 124 14.39 16.62 4.45
CA ARG A 124 14.39 15.57 3.42
C ARG A 124 13.04 14.87 3.33
N LEU A 125 12.34 14.71 4.45
CA LEU A 125 10.99 14.14 4.47
C LEU A 125 9.99 15.08 3.80
N GLU A 126 10.04 16.39 4.07
CA GLU A 126 9.11 17.32 3.41
C GLU A 126 9.40 17.44 1.91
N ARG A 127 10.67 17.44 1.50
CA ARG A 127 11.02 17.36 0.07
C ARG A 127 10.51 16.08 -0.57
N LEU A 128 10.61 14.93 0.10
CA LEU A 128 10.05 13.66 -0.39
C LEU A 128 8.52 13.75 -0.52
N ARG A 129 7.85 14.32 0.48
CA ARG A 129 6.39 14.51 0.46
C ARG A 129 5.97 15.37 -0.73
N GLN A 130 6.68 16.47 -0.95
CA GLN A 130 6.39 17.39 -2.05
C GLN A 130 6.64 16.73 -3.41
N ALA A 131 7.79 16.09 -3.61
CA ALA A 131 8.10 15.37 -4.84
C ALA A 131 7.13 14.21 -5.12
N GLY A 132 6.72 13.46 -4.09
CA GLY A 132 5.68 12.43 -4.23
C GLY A 132 4.34 13.02 -4.68
N ARG A 133 3.97 14.21 -4.21
CA ARG A 133 2.75 14.91 -4.66
C ARG A 133 2.90 15.43 -6.09
N ASP A 134 4.07 15.89 -6.50
CA ASP A 134 4.34 16.33 -7.86
C ASP A 134 4.26 15.16 -8.85
N ASN A 135 4.79 13.99 -8.48
CA ASN A 135 4.60 12.76 -9.24
C ASN A 135 3.12 12.37 -9.38
N TYR A 136 2.33 12.54 -8.31
CA TYR A 136 0.89 12.29 -8.37
C TYR A 136 0.17 13.29 -9.29
N ARG A 137 0.53 14.59 -9.25
CA ARG A 137 0.01 15.59 -10.21
C ARG A 137 0.31 15.18 -11.65
N GLN A 138 1.53 14.75 -11.90
CA GLN A 138 1.97 14.31 -13.22
C GLN A 138 1.21 13.07 -13.69
N PHE A 139 1.00 12.09 -12.81
CA PHE A 139 0.19 10.91 -13.10
C PHE A 139 -1.25 11.30 -13.46
N ASN A 140 -1.86 12.19 -12.67
CA ASN A 140 -3.21 12.69 -12.93
C ASN A 140 -3.28 13.36 -14.31
N GLN A 141 -2.29 14.17 -14.67
CA GLN A 141 -2.22 14.79 -15.99
C GLN A 141 -2.18 13.74 -17.10
N TRP A 142 -1.28 12.74 -17.01
CA TRP A 142 -1.22 11.65 -17.98
C TRP A 142 -2.54 10.89 -18.09
N SER A 143 -3.19 10.62 -16.95
CA SER A 143 -4.49 9.94 -16.95
C SER A 143 -5.58 10.75 -17.62
N SER A 144 -5.49 12.08 -17.59
CA SER A 144 -6.43 12.99 -18.22
C SER A 144 -6.19 13.16 -19.72
N GLU A 145 -4.93 13.19 -20.14
CA GLU A 145 -4.52 13.46 -21.54
C GLU A 145 -4.49 12.18 -22.38
N ASP A 146 -3.90 11.11 -21.84
CA ASP A 146 -3.59 9.87 -22.57
C ASP A 146 -4.40 8.66 -22.09
N GLY A 147 -5.18 8.82 -21.02
CA GLY A 147 -5.97 7.75 -20.39
C GLY A 147 -5.22 7.01 -19.27
N LEU A 148 -6.00 6.34 -18.40
CA LEU A 148 -5.50 5.71 -17.18
C LEU A 148 -4.46 4.61 -17.45
N GLU A 149 -4.69 3.76 -18.45
CA GLU A 149 -3.78 2.67 -18.80
C GLU A 149 -2.38 3.18 -19.19
N VAL A 150 -2.32 4.24 -19.99
CA VAL A 150 -1.05 4.86 -20.40
C VAL A 150 -0.36 5.50 -19.20
N ALA A 151 -1.11 6.18 -18.33
CA ALA A 151 -0.57 6.78 -17.11
C ALA A 151 0.03 5.72 -16.16
N MET A 152 -0.66 4.59 -16.01
CA MET A 152 -0.21 3.46 -15.21
C MET A 152 1.06 2.84 -15.78
N GLU A 153 1.14 2.62 -17.10
CA GLU A 153 2.35 2.08 -17.74
C GLU A 153 3.55 3.04 -17.62
N ARG A 154 3.33 4.36 -17.78
CA ARG A 154 4.39 5.37 -17.54
C ARG A 154 4.89 5.33 -16.11
N LEU A 155 3.99 5.28 -15.12
CA LEU A 155 4.36 5.18 -13.72
C LEU A 155 5.10 3.87 -13.43
N ARG A 156 4.64 2.75 -13.99
CA ARG A 156 5.28 1.43 -13.87
C ARG A 156 6.72 1.48 -14.37
N ARG A 157 6.97 2.12 -15.52
CA ARG A 157 8.32 2.33 -16.07
C ARG A 157 9.20 3.16 -15.13
N CYS A 158 8.66 4.22 -14.53
CA CYS A 158 9.40 5.01 -13.53
C CYS A 158 9.77 4.18 -12.29
N VAL A 159 8.84 3.33 -11.80
CA VAL A 159 9.11 2.42 -10.67
C VAL A 159 10.13 1.35 -11.06
N HIS A 160 10.06 0.77 -12.26
CA HIS A 160 11.05 -0.21 -12.74
C HIS A 160 12.44 0.41 -12.87
N ALA A 161 12.53 1.63 -13.42
CA ALA A 161 13.79 2.36 -13.48
C ALA A 161 14.40 2.57 -12.09
N ALA A 162 13.56 2.85 -11.08
CA ALA A 162 13.99 2.99 -9.69
C ALA A 162 14.51 1.67 -9.09
N LEU A 163 13.89 0.54 -9.43
CA LEU A 163 14.22 -0.79 -8.90
C LEU A 163 15.31 -1.52 -9.72
N GLN A 164 15.80 -0.95 -10.82
CA GLN A 164 16.79 -1.56 -11.73
C GLN A 164 16.41 -2.97 -12.21
N GLU A 165 15.13 -3.21 -12.54
CA GLU A 165 14.77 -4.38 -13.33
C GLU A 165 15.17 -4.13 -14.78
N GLU A 166 16.05 -4.98 -15.33
CA GLU A 166 16.39 -4.96 -16.76
C GLU A 166 15.11 -5.04 -17.60
N VAL A 167 14.97 -4.11 -18.56
CA VAL A 167 13.92 -4.19 -19.57
C VAL A 167 14.21 -5.40 -20.46
N ARG A 168 13.63 -6.56 -20.12
CA ARG A 168 13.30 -7.52 -21.17
C ARG A 168 12.14 -6.91 -21.95
N ILE A 169 12.44 -6.44 -23.16
CA ILE A 169 11.43 -6.23 -24.19
C ILE A 169 10.84 -7.60 -24.47
N VAL A 170 9.78 -7.96 -23.73
CA VAL A 170 9.02 -9.15 -24.05
C VAL A 170 8.09 -8.73 -25.19
N ASP A 171 8.35 -9.30 -26.36
CA ASP A 171 7.51 -9.14 -27.53
C ASP A 171 6.06 -9.46 -27.13
N GLU A 172 5.13 -8.53 -27.36
CA GLU A 172 3.70 -8.57 -26.98
C GLU A 172 2.96 -9.80 -27.55
N ARG A 173 3.64 -10.62 -28.36
CA ARG A 173 3.16 -11.88 -28.92
C ARG A 173 3.55 -13.14 -28.17
N SER A 174 4.38 -13.08 -27.11
CA SER A 174 4.81 -14.30 -26.40
C SER A 174 3.83 -14.71 -25.29
N SER A 175 3.53 -16.01 -25.23
CA SER A 175 2.61 -16.64 -24.26
C SER A 175 3.04 -16.53 -22.79
N HIS A 176 4.25 -16.07 -22.53
CA HIS A 176 4.84 -15.98 -21.20
C HIS A 176 4.22 -14.90 -20.31
N TYR A 177 3.61 -13.85 -20.87
CA TYR A 177 2.90 -12.84 -20.07
C TYR A 177 1.74 -13.41 -19.24
N ARG A 178 1.03 -14.42 -19.74
CA ARG A 178 -0.05 -15.07 -18.98
C ARG A 178 0.51 -15.99 -17.90
N GLU A 179 1.64 -16.65 -18.17
CA GLU A 179 2.29 -17.57 -17.25
C GLU A 179 2.94 -16.81 -16.08
N ASP A 180 3.63 -15.70 -16.36
CA ASP A 180 4.25 -14.85 -15.34
C ASP A 180 3.19 -14.08 -14.52
N ALA A 181 2.11 -13.60 -15.15
CA ALA A 181 1.00 -12.99 -14.42
C ALA A 181 0.26 -14.00 -13.53
N ALA A 182 0.06 -15.24 -14.01
CA ALA A 182 -0.55 -16.30 -13.22
C ALA A 182 0.36 -16.76 -12.06
N ALA A 183 1.67 -16.83 -12.27
CA ALA A 183 2.65 -17.13 -11.24
C ALA A 183 2.68 -16.02 -10.17
N MET A 184 2.72 -14.75 -10.58
CA MET A 184 2.67 -13.60 -9.68
C MET A 184 1.36 -13.56 -8.87
N GLU A 185 0.23 -13.91 -9.50
CA GLU A 185 -1.05 -14.02 -8.83
C GLU A 185 -1.06 -15.18 -7.81
N GLN A 186 -0.46 -16.33 -8.14
CA GLN A 186 -0.29 -17.47 -7.24
C GLN A 186 0.61 -17.16 -6.04
N ASP A 187 1.73 -16.45 -6.24
CA ASP A 187 2.62 -16.03 -5.17
C ASP A 187 1.93 -15.05 -4.22
N LEU A 188 1.19 -14.09 -4.77
CA LEU A 188 0.38 -13.16 -3.98
C LEU A 188 -0.68 -13.90 -3.15
N ARG A 189 -1.34 -14.89 -3.74
CA ARG A 189 -2.33 -15.76 -3.07
C ARG A 189 -1.68 -16.58 -1.95
N ALA A 190 -0.50 -17.14 -2.18
CA ALA A 190 0.25 -17.90 -1.18
C ALA A 190 0.67 -17.02 0.01
N ALA A 191 1.13 -15.79 -0.28
CA ALA A 191 1.49 -14.82 0.75
C ALA A 191 0.28 -14.39 1.60
N GLN A 192 -0.88 -14.17 0.98
CA GLN A 192 -2.12 -13.84 1.71
C GLN A 192 -2.57 -15.00 2.61
N ALA A 193 -2.56 -16.24 2.12
CA ALA A 193 -2.90 -17.42 2.92
C ALA A 193 -1.95 -17.61 4.12
N MET A 194 -0.65 -17.30 3.94
CA MET A 194 0.34 -17.32 5.01
C MET A 194 0.04 -16.25 6.07
N ALA A 195 -0.31 -15.03 5.65
CA ALA A 195 -0.64 -13.93 6.56
C ALA A 195 -1.87 -14.24 7.45
N HIS A 196 -2.93 -14.83 6.87
CA HIS A 196 -4.11 -15.26 7.64
C HIS A 196 -3.78 -16.35 8.68
N ARG A 197 -2.88 -17.29 8.35
CA ARG A 197 -2.41 -18.32 9.30
C ARG A 197 -1.60 -17.73 10.46
N ILE A 198 -0.76 -16.74 10.19
CA ILE A 198 -0.02 -16.00 11.21
C ILE A 198 -0.99 -15.25 12.14
N GLN A 199 -2.02 -14.62 11.58
CA GLN A 199 -3.06 -13.95 12.36
C GLN A 199 -3.82 -14.93 13.28
N ALA A 200 -4.20 -16.11 12.77
CA ALA A 200 -4.81 -17.17 13.58
C ALA A 200 -3.89 -17.62 14.72
N SER A 201 -2.60 -17.83 14.44
CA SER A 201 -1.61 -18.21 15.46
C SER A 201 -1.47 -17.15 16.56
N ARG A 202 -1.53 -15.86 16.22
CA ARG A 202 -1.48 -14.77 17.21
C ARG A 202 -2.71 -14.71 18.11
N VAL A 203 -3.91 -15.00 17.59
CA VAL A 203 -5.14 -15.09 18.39
C VAL A 203 -5.06 -16.25 19.40
N LEU A 204 -4.43 -17.36 18.99
CA LEU A 204 -4.21 -18.52 19.86
C LEU A 204 -3.11 -18.30 20.90
N ALA A 205 -2.17 -17.38 20.64
CA ALA A 205 -1.02 -17.10 21.50
C ALA A 205 -1.25 -15.92 22.48
N VAL A 206 -2.49 -15.49 22.69
CA VAL A 206 -2.81 -14.37 23.59
C VAL A 206 -2.49 -14.77 25.05
N PRO A 207 -1.59 -14.04 25.75
CA PRO A 207 -1.22 -14.39 27.12
C PRO A 207 -2.41 -14.34 28.07
N GLY A 208 -2.57 -15.39 28.88
CA GLY A 208 -3.64 -15.49 29.88
C GLY A 208 -4.99 -16.00 29.34
N ILE A 209 -5.10 -16.30 28.04
CA ILE A 209 -6.31 -16.89 27.45
C ILE A 209 -5.99 -18.31 26.99
N SER A 210 -6.67 -19.30 27.56
CA SER A 210 -6.59 -20.70 27.12
C SER A 210 -7.77 -21.01 26.21
N HIS A 211 -7.48 -21.42 24.97
CA HIS A 211 -8.50 -21.84 24.01
C HIS A 211 -8.75 -23.34 24.12
N THR A 212 -10.02 -23.74 24.11
CA THR A 212 -10.44 -25.15 23.97
C THR A 212 -10.18 -25.65 22.55
N ASP A 213 -10.16 -26.97 22.35
CA ASP A 213 -9.94 -27.54 21.02
C ASP A 213 -11.08 -27.24 20.03
N ALA A 214 -12.30 -27.04 20.53
CA ALA A 214 -13.43 -26.59 19.74
C ALA A 214 -13.24 -25.15 19.23
N GLU A 215 -12.81 -24.23 20.10
CA GLU A 215 -12.53 -22.84 19.75
C GLU A 215 -11.35 -22.71 18.78
N LYS A 216 -10.29 -23.50 18.99
CA LYS A 216 -9.19 -23.63 18.02
C LYS A 216 -9.73 -24.07 16.66
N GLY A 217 -10.59 -25.08 16.63
CA GLY A 217 -11.24 -25.59 15.43
C GLY A 217 -12.05 -24.52 14.69
N GLU A 218 -12.86 -23.73 15.39
CA GLU A 218 -13.65 -22.64 14.81
C GLU A 218 -12.78 -21.52 14.24
N ILE A 219 -11.70 -21.14 14.94
CA ILE A 219 -10.75 -20.11 14.48
C ILE A 219 -10.08 -20.54 13.17
N PHE A 220 -9.60 -21.80 13.11
CA PHE A 220 -9.01 -22.34 11.89
C PHE A 220 -10.03 -22.48 10.76
N ALA A 221 -11.26 -22.93 11.05
CA ALA A 221 -12.33 -23.07 10.07
C ALA A 221 -12.75 -21.72 9.47
N ARG A 222 -12.85 -20.67 10.28
CA ARG A 222 -13.14 -19.30 9.83
C ARG A 222 -12.04 -18.76 8.94
N CYS A 223 -10.77 -18.91 9.33
CA CYS A 223 -9.63 -18.51 8.51
C CYS A 223 -9.57 -19.28 7.18
N ALA A 224 -9.88 -20.58 7.19
CA ALA A 224 -9.95 -21.39 5.98
C ALA A 224 -11.11 -20.96 5.06
N ALA A 225 -12.29 -20.63 5.63
CA ALA A 225 -13.45 -20.15 4.88
C ALA A 225 -13.23 -18.76 4.27
N GLU A 226 -12.60 -17.84 4.99
CA GLU A 226 -12.21 -16.53 4.48
C GLU A 226 -11.16 -16.67 3.37
N THR A 227 -10.17 -17.56 3.58
CA THR A 227 -9.21 -17.90 2.54
C THR A 227 -9.93 -18.43 1.32
N ALA A 228 -10.93 -19.32 1.44
CA ALA A 228 -11.65 -19.94 0.32
C ALA A 228 -12.69 -19.04 -0.37
N ASN A 229 -13.35 -18.12 0.34
CA ASN A 229 -14.37 -17.23 -0.22
C ASN A 229 -13.78 -16.13 -1.12
N LEU A 230 -12.51 -15.75 -0.90
CA LEU A 230 -11.75 -14.89 -1.81
C LEU A 230 -11.58 -15.51 -3.22
N TRP A 231 -11.82 -16.82 -3.38
CA TRP A 231 -11.68 -17.55 -4.64
C TRP A 231 -13.01 -17.83 -5.35
N ARG A 232 -14.18 -17.52 -4.74
CA ARG A 232 -15.51 -17.84 -5.31
C ARG A 232 -16.18 -16.70 -6.07
N HIS A 233 -15.54 -15.53 -6.18
CA HIS A 233 -16.08 -14.37 -6.89
C HIS A 233 -15.37 -14.06 -8.22
N ARG A 234 -14.88 -15.09 -8.93
CA ARG A 234 -14.55 -15.02 -10.36
C ARG A 234 -15.26 -16.14 -11.10
#